data_AF-A0A9D9U0K4-F1
#
_entry.id   AF-A0A9D9U0K4-F1
#
_cell.length_a   1.000
_cell.length_b   1.000
_cell.length_c   1.000
_cell.angle_alpha   90.00
_cell.angle_beta   90.00
_cell.angle_gamma   90.00
#
_symmetry.space_group_name_H-M   'P 1'
#
loop_
_entity.id
_entity.type
_entity.pdbx_description
1 polymer ?
#
loop_
_entity_poly.entity_id
_entity_poly.type
_entity_poly.pdbx_seq_one_letter_code
_entity_poly.pdbx_strand_id
1 'polypeptide(L)'
;MKSRIFRLGVLLLLATSFQSKANPPIEEGKSIFLSRCAACHNINKPMTGPALSGVGEKRSIEWLVKFIQSSQTLIKSGDADAVKIFEDFNKVPMPDHPDLTEENIKSIVEYIKAESKPVEAEKAPFAKPGKKKTFYTPIKLNNYAFVFGFLAVVVALVSSLYYAVQFKTFQRKKLEENKSA
;
A
#
# COMPACT_ATOMS: atom_id res chain seq x y z
N MET A 1 -34.04 57.18 -26.73
CA MET A 1 -32.84 56.82 -25.92
C MET A 1 -32.89 55.43 -25.25
N LYS A 2 -34.04 54.74 -25.14
CA LYS A 2 -34.15 53.41 -24.47
C LYS A 2 -33.60 52.19 -25.24
N SER A 3 -33.46 52.25 -26.57
CA SER A 3 -33.03 51.10 -27.40
C SER A 3 -31.51 50.89 -27.47
N ARG A 4 -30.70 51.91 -27.13
CA ARG A 4 -29.22 51.80 -27.13
C ARG A 4 -28.68 51.11 -25.89
N ILE A 5 -29.38 51.24 -24.75
CA ILE A 5 -29.01 50.60 -23.48
C ILE A 5 -29.30 49.09 -23.54
N PHE A 6 -30.38 48.69 -24.23
CA PHE A 6 -30.72 47.28 -24.41
C PHE A 6 -29.74 46.53 -25.32
N ARG A 7 -29.18 47.19 -26.36
CA ARG A 7 -28.18 46.60 -27.25
C ARG A 7 -26.78 46.46 -26.60
N LEU A 8 -26.45 47.30 -25.62
CA LEU A 8 -25.22 47.20 -24.84
C LEU A 8 -25.27 46.09 -23.78
N GLY A 9 -26.44 45.78 -23.21
CA GLY A 9 -26.60 44.68 -22.26
C GLY A 9 -26.47 43.28 -22.87
N VAL A 10 -26.93 43.09 -24.12
CA VAL A 10 -26.85 41.80 -24.83
C VAL A 10 -25.42 41.48 -25.29
N LEU A 11 -24.59 42.50 -25.56
CA LEU A 11 -23.18 42.32 -25.94
C LEU A 11 -22.27 41.95 -24.75
N LEU A 12 -22.65 42.32 -23.52
CA LEU A 12 -21.88 41.97 -22.31
C LEU A 12 -22.19 40.54 -21.80
N LEU A 13 -23.39 40.01 -22.09
CA LEU A 13 -23.79 38.64 -21.74
C LEU A 13 -23.20 37.55 -22.66
N LEU A 14 -22.61 37.93 -23.80
CA LEU A 14 -21.99 36.98 -24.74
C LEU A 14 -20.49 36.74 -24.48
N ALA A 15 -19.88 37.43 -23.51
CA ALA A 15 -18.43 37.39 -23.27
C ALA A 15 -17.97 36.41 -22.18
N THR A 16 -18.88 35.69 -21.50
CA THR A 16 -18.56 34.92 -20.28
C THR A 16 -18.51 33.40 -20.47
N SER A 17 -18.31 32.87 -21.67
CA SER A 17 -18.30 31.40 -21.85
C SER A 17 -17.30 30.89 -22.88
N PHE A 18 -16.07 31.40 -22.87
CA PHE A 18 -14.93 30.61 -23.33
C PHE A 18 -14.37 29.84 -22.13
N GLN A 19 -15.04 28.73 -21.78
CA GLN A 19 -14.46 27.73 -20.89
C GLN A 19 -13.40 26.98 -21.70
N SER A 20 -12.18 27.52 -21.74
CA SER A 20 -11.04 26.81 -22.32
C SER A 20 -10.88 25.50 -21.57
N LYS A 21 -11.23 24.38 -22.19
CA LYS A 21 -10.74 23.06 -21.77
C LYS A 21 -9.23 23.07 -22.00
N ALA A 22 -8.48 23.56 -21.02
CA ALA A 22 -7.04 23.40 -21.00
C ALA A 22 -6.74 21.90 -20.93
N ASN A 23 -5.83 21.43 -21.80
CA ASN A 23 -5.37 20.06 -21.71
C ASN A 23 -4.73 19.84 -20.33
N PRO A 24 -4.86 18.63 -19.75
CA PRO A 24 -4.22 18.30 -18.49
C PRO A 24 -2.71 18.60 -18.56
N PRO A 25 -2.11 19.28 -17.57
CA PRO A 25 -0.70 19.65 -17.61
C PRO A 25 0.21 18.41 -17.50
N ILE A 26 0.96 18.13 -18.58
CA ILE A 26 1.90 17.00 -18.67
C ILE A 26 2.96 17.05 -17.55
N GLU A 27 3.46 18.24 -17.20
CA GLU A 27 4.47 18.40 -16.14
C GLU A 27 3.94 18.03 -14.74
N GLU A 28 2.68 18.30 -14.46
CA GLU A 28 2.04 17.86 -13.21
C GLU A 28 1.92 16.34 -13.19
N GLY A 29 1.45 15.76 -14.30
CA GLY A 29 1.38 14.31 -14.48
C GLY A 29 2.72 13.61 -14.28
N LYS A 30 3.80 14.19 -14.82
CA LYS A 30 5.18 13.71 -14.65
C LYS A 30 5.61 13.74 -13.19
N SER A 31 5.37 14.84 -12.49
CA SER A 31 5.71 14.98 -11.07
C SER A 31 5.01 13.93 -10.20
N ILE A 32 3.70 13.73 -10.44
CA ILE A 32 2.92 12.73 -9.70
C ILE A 32 3.40 11.32 -10.06
N PHE A 33 3.63 11.03 -11.35
CA PHE A 33 4.11 9.72 -11.78
C PHE A 33 5.45 9.36 -11.13
N LEU A 34 6.42 10.27 -11.14
CA LEU A 34 7.75 10.04 -10.56
C LEU A 34 7.69 9.84 -9.05
N SER A 35 6.81 10.55 -8.35
CA SER A 35 6.70 10.48 -6.89
C SER A 35 5.84 9.31 -6.39
N ARG A 36 4.83 8.86 -7.14
CA ARG A 36 3.83 7.89 -6.67
C ARG A 36 3.82 6.58 -7.43
N CYS A 37 4.21 6.56 -8.71
CA CYS A 37 4.00 5.42 -9.59
C CYS A 37 5.32 4.75 -10.03
N ALA A 38 6.38 5.53 -10.22
CA ALA A 38 7.65 5.08 -10.80
C ALA A 38 8.41 4.04 -9.97
N ALA A 39 8.07 3.88 -8.69
CA ALA A 39 8.63 2.84 -7.84
C ALA A 39 8.23 1.42 -8.29
N CYS A 40 7.05 1.28 -8.89
CA CYS A 40 6.48 -0.01 -9.27
C CYS A 40 6.21 -0.14 -10.77
N HIS A 41 5.98 0.98 -11.46
CA HIS A 41 5.64 1.02 -12.87
C HIS A 41 6.72 1.68 -13.71
N ASN A 42 6.91 1.14 -14.91
CA ASN A 42 7.59 1.82 -15.98
C ASN A 42 6.60 2.01 -17.14
N ILE A 43 6.85 3.00 -17.99
CA ILE A 43 6.00 3.31 -19.13
C ILE A 43 6.14 2.20 -20.18
N ASN A 44 7.37 1.81 -20.50
CA ASN A 44 7.64 0.99 -21.69
C ASN A 44 8.01 -0.47 -21.40
N LYS A 45 8.07 -0.87 -20.13
CA LYS A 45 8.41 -2.24 -19.74
C LYS A 45 7.66 -2.64 -18.46
N PRO A 46 7.29 -3.92 -18.30
CA PRO A 46 6.71 -4.37 -17.05
C PRO A 46 7.80 -4.38 -15.95
N MET A 47 7.39 -4.05 -14.74
CA MET A 47 8.20 -4.12 -13.52
C MET A 47 7.36 -4.84 -12.44
N THR A 48 7.23 -4.26 -11.25
CA THR A 48 6.32 -4.74 -10.20
C THR A 48 4.87 -4.71 -10.67
N GLY A 49 4.51 -3.67 -11.43
CA GLY A 49 3.24 -3.56 -12.14
C GLY A 49 3.42 -3.57 -13.67
N PRO A 50 2.30 -3.58 -14.42
CA PRO A 50 2.30 -3.56 -15.89
C PRO A 50 2.98 -2.33 -16.49
N ALA A 51 3.46 -2.49 -17.72
CA ALA A 51 3.86 -1.37 -18.56
C ALA A 51 2.65 -0.46 -18.82
N LEU A 52 2.81 0.85 -18.64
CA LEU A 52 1.71 1.81 -18.78
C LEU A 52 1.54 2.37 -20.20
N SER A 53 2.42 2.02 -21.14
CA SER A 53 2.27 2.40 -22.54
C SER A 53 0.91 1.94 -23.09
N GLY A 54 0.19 2.89 -23.70
CA GLY A 54 -1.16 2.69 -24.22
C GLY A 54 -2.26 2.53 -23.15
N VAL A 55 -2.00 2.83 -21.87
CA VAL A 55 -3.01 2.64 -20.80
C VAL A 55 -4.29 3.44 -21.06
N GLY A 56 -4.18 4.66 -21.60
CA GLY A 56 -5.32 5.51 -21.95
C GLY A 56 -6.12 5.03 -23.16
N GLU A 57 -5.59 4.10 -23.95
CA GLU A 57 -6.30 3.46 -25.07
C GLU A 57 -6.95 2.14 -24.61
N LYS A 58 -6.30 1.43 -23.69
CA LYS A 58 -6.77 0.15 -23.15
C LYS A 58 -7.95 0.30 -22.20
N ARG A 59 -8.03 1.41 -21.46
CA ARG A 59 -9.04 1.63 -20.41
C ARG A 59 -9.54 3.07 -20.39
N SER A 60 -10.81 3.23 -20.06
CA SER A 60 -11.40 4.56 -19.87
C SER A 60 -10.79 5.27 -18.66
N ILE A 61 -10.73 6.59 -18.70
CA ILE A 61 -10.29 7.42 -17.57
C ILE A 61 -11.12 7.11 -16.32
N GLU A 62 -12.44 6.95 -16.46
CA GLU A 62 -13.34 6.63 -15.35
C GLU A 62 -12.97 5.31 -14.65
N TRP A 63 -12.57 4.30 -15.43
CA TRP A 63 -12.12 3.03 -14.88
C TRP A 63 -10.75 3.20 -14.19
N LEU A 64 -9.83 3.93 -14.81
CA LEU A 64 -8.51 4.21 -14.25
C LEU A 64 -8.61 4.99 -12.93
N VAL A 65 -9.55 5.92 -12.81
CA VAL A 65 -9.83 6.65 -11.55
C VAL A 65 -10.19 5.68 -10.44
N LYS A 66 -11.18 4.81 -10.68
CA LYS A 66 -11.62 3.82 -9.69
C LYS A 66 -10.48 2.86 -9.32
N PHE A 67 -9.70 2.43 -10.30
CA PHE A 67 -8.60 1.49 -10.09
C PHE A 67 -7.42 2.08 -9.34
N ILE A 68 -7.03 3.31 -9.66
CA ILE A 68 -5.92 4.00 -8.99
C ILE A 68 -6.33 4.39 -7.56
N GLN A 69 -7.58 4.81 -7.35
CA GLN A 69 -8.07 5.18 -6.02
C GLN A 69 -8.28 3.97 -5.10
N SER A 70 -8.80 2.85 -5.63
CA SER A 70 -8.92 1.61 -4.86
C SER A 70 -8.95 0.35 -5.73
N SER A 71 -7.76 -0.16 -6.08
CA SER A 71 -7.60 -1.35 -6.93
C SER A 71 -8.22 -2.59 -6.29
N GLN A 72 -8.05 -2.75 -4.98
CA GLN A 72 -8.54 -3.91 -4.23
C GLN A 72 -10.07 -3.95 -4.16
N THR A 73 -10.75 -2.80 -4.24
CA THR A 73 -12.21 -2.74 -4.27
C THR A 73 -12.74 -3.30 -5.58
N LEU A 74 -12.15 -2.93 -6.72
CA LEU A 74 -12.51 -3.49 -8.03
C LEU A 74 -12.21 -5.00 -8.14
N ILE A 75 -11.07 -5.43 -7.61
CA ILE A 75 -10.72 -6.86 -7.57
C ILE A 75 -11.77 -7.64 -6.76
N LYS A 76 -12.17 -7.13 -5.59
CA LYS A 76 -13.18 -7.77 -4.72
C LYS A 76 -14.58 -7.73 -5.32
N SER A 77 -14.93 -6.70 -6.07
CA SER A 77 -16.21 -6.63 -6.77
C SER A 77 -16.30 -7.57 -7.98
N GLY A 78 -15.20 -8.23 -8.34
CA GLY A 78 -15.15 -9.17 -9.45
C GLY A 78 -15.03 -8.52 -10.82
N ASP A 79 -14.49 -7.29 -10.90
CA ASP A 79 -14.12 -6.68 -12.18
C ASP A 79 -13.10 -7.58 -12.89
N ALA A 80 -13.50 -8.17 -14.02
CA ALA A 80 -12.73 -9.22 -14.69
C ALA A 80 -11.33 -8.74 -15.09
N ASP A 81 -11.23 -7.46 -15.45
CA ASP A 81 -10.02 -6.80 -15.89
C ASP A 81 -9.06 -6.53 -14.74
N ALA A 82 -9.57 -6.04 -13.61
CA ALA A 82 -8.81 -5.83 -12.38
C ALA A 82 -8.32 -7.17 -11.81
N VAL A 83 -9.17 -8.20 -11.81
CA VAL A 83 -8.82 -9.55 -11.36
C VAL A 83 -7.74 -10.15 -12.26
N LYS A 84 -7.88 -10.04 -13.59
CA LYS A 84 -6.87 -10.55 -14.53
C LYS A 84 -5.50 -9.91 -14.28
N ILE A 85 -5.43 -8.59 -14.18
CA ILE A 85 -4.17 -7.87 -13.91
C ILE A 85 -3.57 -8.30 -12.57
N PHE A 86 -4.40 -8.44 -11.53
CA PHE A 86 -3.93 -8.88 -10.22
C PHE A 86 -3.32 -10.29 -10.24
N GLU A 87 -3.94 -11.21 -10.96
CA GLU A 87 -3.41 -12.57 -11.15
C GLU A 87 -2.14 -12.58 -12.00
N ASP A 88 -2.12 -11.84 -13.12
CA ASP A 88 -0.98 -11.73 -14.05
C ASP A 88 0.27 -11.12 -13.38
N PHE A 89 0.08 -10.29 -12.34
CA PHE A 89 1.14 -9.64 -11.57
C PHE A 89 1.32 -10.24 -10.16
N ASN A 90 1.20 -11.56 -10.05
CA ASN A 90 1.56 -12.34 -8.86
C ASN A 90 0.75 -12.01 -7.59
N LYS A 91 -0.43 -11.39 -7.73
CA LYS A 91 -1.28 -10.93 -6.62
C LYS A 91 -0.58 -9.89 -5.73
N VAL A 92 0.30 -9.07 -6.33
CA VAL A 92 0.91 -7.93 -5.64
C VAL A 92 -0.14 -6.81 -5.57
N PRO A 93 -0.53 -6.35 -4.36
CA PRO A 93 -1.51 -5.27 -4.25
C PRO A 93 -0.91 -3.94 -4.71
N MET A 94 -1.64 -3.21 -5.56
CA MET A 94 -1.32 -1.83 -5.89
C MET A 94 -1.78 -0.92 -4.73
N PRO A 95 -0.94 -0.01 -4.22
CA PRO A 95 -1.35 0.94 -3.19
C PRO A 95 -2.54 1.79 -3.65
N ASP A 96 -3.47 2.02 -2.74
CA ASP A 96 -4.64 2.88 -2.98
C ASP A 96 -4.22 4.36 -2.94
N HIS A 97 -4.70 5.15 -3.91
CA HIS A 97 -4.44 6.59 -4.03
C HIS A 97 -5.74 7.41 -4.04
N PRO A 98 -6.53 7.39 -2.95
CA PRO A 98 -7.82 8.09 -2.88
C PRO A 98 -7.68 9.62 -2.92
N ASP A 99 -6.47 10.14 -2.70
CA ASP A 99 -6.12 11.55 -2.77
C ASP A 99 -5.97 12.08 -4.20
N LEU A 100 -5.82 11.21 -5.20
CA LEU A 100 -5.69 11.64 -6.60
C LEU A 100 -7.07 11.89 -7.23
N THR A 101 -7.25 13.10 -7.75
CA THR A 101 -8.45 13.49 -8.50
C THR A 101 -8.46 12.94 -9.92
N GLU A 102 -9.59 13.05 -10.60
CA GLU A 102 -9.69 12.68 -12.01
C GLU A 102 -8.75 13.52 -12.89
N GLU A 103 -8.60 14.81 -12.60
CA GLU A 103 -7.66 15.70 -13.28
C GLU A 103 -6.21 15.24 -13.10
N ASN A 104 -5.82 14.88 -11.88
CA ASN A 104 -4.49 14.34 -11.61
C ASN A 104 -4.21 13.09 -12.45
N ILE A 105 -5.18 12.18 -12.51
CA ILE A 105 -5.06 10.92 -13.26
C ILE A 105 -5.02 11.19 -14.77
N LYS A 106 -5.82 12.13 -15.28
CA LYS A 106 -5.73 12.58 -16.67
C LYS A 106 -4.35 13.13 -17.00
N SER A 107 -3.79 14.00 -16.15
CA SER A 107 -2.43 14.53 -16.33
C SER A 107 -1.37 13.42 -16.36
N ILE A 108 -1.47 12.42 -15.48
CA ILE A 108 -0.58 11.26 -15.48
C ILE A 108 -0.70 10.46 -16.80
N VAL A 109 -1.93 10.21 -17.28
CA VAL A 109 -2.16 9.48 -18.53
C VAL A 109 -1.61 10.25 -19.74
N GLU A 110 -1.77 11.57 -19.79
CA GLU A 110 -1.18 12.41 -20.84
C GLU A 110 0.35 12.37 -20.81
N TYR A 111 0.96 12.41 -19.62
CA TYR A 111 2.41 12.23 -19.48
C TYR A 111 2.86 10.84 -19.97
N ILE A 112 2.16 9.78 -19.58
CA ILE A 112 2.45 8.42 -20.05
C ILE A 112 2.35 8.33 -21.56
N LYS A 113 1.32 8.93 -22.17
CA LYS A 113 1.13 8.98 -23.61
C LYS A 113 2.29 9.70 -24.31
N ALA A 114 2.74 10.83 -23.78
CA ALA A 114 3.87 11.59 -24.34
C ALA A 114 5.19 10.80 -24.34
N GLU A 115 5.42 9.95 -23.34
CA GLU A 115 6.64 9.16 -23.17
C GLU A 115 6.53 7.71 -23.69
N SER A 116 5.33 7.33 -24.17
CA SER A 116 5.05 5.98 -24.61
C SER A 116 5.73 5.64 -25.94
N LYS A 117 6.31 4.44 -25.99
CA LYS A 117 6.81 3.78 -27.20
C LYS A 117 5.99 2.50 -27.42
N PRO A 118 6.00 1.89 -28.61
CA PRO A 118 5.37 0.58 -28.81
C PRO A 118 5.98 -0.46 -27.86
N VAL A 119 5.14 -1.23 -27.15
CA VAL A 119 5.57 -2.26 -26.18
C VAL A 119 4.87 -3.59 -26.46
N GLU A 120 5.62 -4.68 -26.36
CA GLU A 120 5.23 -6.02 -26.84
C GLU A 120 5.05 -7.07 -25.71
N ALA A 121 5.05 -6.68 -24.43
CA ALA A 121 4.95 -7.62 -23.31
C ALA A 121 3.93 -7.23 -22.23
N GLU A 122 3.02 -8.16 -21.91
CA GLU A 122 1.85 -7.95 -21.02
C GLU A 122 2.02 -8.55 -19.60
N LYS A 123 3.03 -9.40 -19.35
CA LYS A 123 3.15 -10.19 -18.10
C LYS A 123 4.34 -9.76 -17.22
N ALA A 124 4.25 -10.09 -15.92
CA ALA A 124 5.32 -9.81 -14.96
C ALA A 124 6.64 -10.51 -15.35
N PRO A 125 7.79 -9.81 -15.29
CA PRO A 125 9.08 -10.37 -15.67
C PRO A 125 9.72 -11.23 -14.57
N PHE A 126 9.04 -11.41 -13.44
CA PHE A 126 9.53 -12.19 -12.30
C PHE A 126 8.46 -13.15 -11.77
N ALA A 127 8.91 -14.29 -11.27
CA ALA A 127 8.05 -15.25 -10.60
C ALA A 127 7.77 -14.81 -9.15
N LYS A 128 6.55 -15.06 -8.66
CA LYS A 128 6.22 -14.91 -7.23
C LYS A 128 7.19 -15.72 -6.37
N PRO A 129 7.88 -15.13 -5.38
CA PRO A 129 8.68 -15.91 -4.44
C PRO A 129 7.81 -16.96 -3.75
N GLY A 130 8.26 -18.21 -3.76
CA GLY A 130 7.64 -19.29 -2.98
C GLY A 130 7.60 -18.95 -1.48
N LYS A 131 6.71 -19.63 -0.73
CA LYS A 131 6.42 -19.41 0.71
C LYS A 131 7.60 -18.80 1.45
N LYS A 132 7.42 -17.59 2.00
CA LYS A 132 8.40 -16.89 2.84
C LYS A 132 8.99 -17.88 3.84
N LYS A 133 10.26 -18.25 3.69
CA LYS A 133 10.97 -19.04 4.71
C LYS A 133 11.12 -18.13 5.92
N THR A 134 10.36 -18.39 6.98
CA THR A 134 10.58 -17.71 8.26
C THR A 134 11.93 -18.18 8.79
N PHE A 135 12.83 -17.24 9.10
CA PHE A 135 14.13 -17.56 9.70
C PHE A 135 14.01 -17.89 11.20
N TYR A 136 12.79 -17.86 11.74
CA TYR A 136 12.48 -18.32 13.09
C TYR A 136 11.54 -19.53 13.01
N THR A 137 11.72 -20.45 13.94
CA THR A 137 10.75 -21.51 14.23
C THR A 137 9.66 -20.89 15.11
N PRO A 138 8.40 -20.80 14.65
CA PRO A 138 7.33 -20.34 15.52
C PRO A 138 7.24 -21.28 16.73
N ILE A 139 7.21 -20.70 17.94
CA ILE A 139 7.03 -21.45 19.18
C ILE A 139 5.66 -22.12 19.11
N LYS A 140 5.66 -23.44 18.88
CA LYS A 140 4.45 -24.26 18.85
C LYS A 140 4.42 -25.11 20.11
N LEU A 141 3.23 -25.23 20.71
CA LEU A 141 2.99 -26.06 21.90
C LEU A 141 3.26 -27.56 21.66
N ASN A 142 3.36 -28.02 20.41
CA ASN A 142 3.77 -29.38 20.08
C ASN A 142 5.29 -29.60 20.07
N ASN A 143 6.09 -28.54 20.27
CA ASN A 143 7.52 -28.67 20.47
C ASN A 143 7.80 -29.01 21.94
N TYR A 144 7.61 -30.28 22.29
CA TYR A 144 7.77 -30.79 23.64
C TYR A 144 9.15 -30.47 24.25
N ALA A 145 10.22 -30.49 23.45
CA ALA A 145 11.56 -30.16 23.93
C ALA A 145 11.63 -28.71 24.45
N PHE A 146 11.03 -27.76 23.73
CA PHE A 146 10.94 -26.36 24.18
C PHE A 146 10.05 -26.22 25.41
N VAL A 147 8.88 -26.87 25.41
CA VAL A 147 7.91 -26.80 26.53
C VAL A 147 8.51 -27.37 27.81
N PHE A 148 9.11 -28.56 27.76
CA PHE A 148 9.73 -29.19 28.93
C PHE A 148 10.99 -28.45 29.40
N GLY A 149 11.80 -27.93 28.47
CA GLY A 149 12.96 -27.09 28.82
C GLY A 149 12.54 -25.81 29.55
N PHE A 150 11.51 -25.12 29.04
CA PHE A 150 10.97 -23.91 29.66
C PHE A 150 10.39 -24.21 31.05
N LEU A 151 9.59 -25.27 31.19
CA LEU A 151 9.02 -25.68 32.48
C LEU A 151 10.10 -26.04 33.50
N ALA A 152 11.16 -26.74 33.09
CA ALA A 152 12.27 -27.10 33.97
C ALA A 152 12.98 -25.84 34.53
N VAL A 153 13.21 -24.83 33.69
CA VAL A 153 13.80 -23.55 34.11
C VAL A 153 12.89 -22.81 35.10
N VAL A 154 11.58 -22.73 34.81
CA VAL A 154 10.62 -22.09 35.70
C VAL A 154 10.57 -22.78 37.06
N VAL A 155 10.54 -24.12 37.08
CA VAL A 155 10.55 -24.90 38.33
C VAL A 155 11.85 -24.65 39.10
N ALA A 156 13.00 -24.68 38.43
CA ALA A 156 14.29 -24.42 39.08
C ALA A 156 14.34 -23.02 39.73
N LEU A 157 13.83 -21.99 39.05
CA LEU A 157 13.78 -20.63 39.58
C LEU A 157 12.83 -20.53 40.79
N VAL A 158 11.64 -21.12 40.71
CA VAL A 158 10.68 -21.12 41.82
C VAL A 158 11.23 -21.88 43.02
N SER A 159 11.81 -23.07 42.81
CA SER A 159 12.45 -23.84 43.86
C SER A 159 13.62 -23.07 44.49
N SER A 160 14.47 -22.43 43.69
CA SER A 160 15.57 -21.60 44.20
C SER A 160 15.06 -20.45 45.08
N LEU A 161 14.01 -19.75 44.65
CA LEU A 161 13.40 -18.68 45.44
C LEU A 161 12.78 -19.22 46.73
N TYR A 162 12.10 -20.36 46.67
CA TYR A 162 11.53 -21.02 47.84
C TYR A 162 12.61 -21.39 48.87
N TYR A 163 13.70 -22.02 48.44
CA TYR A 163 14.82 -22.34 49.33
C TYR A 163 15.51 -21.10 49.90
N ALA A 164 15.68 -20.04 49.10
CA ALA A 164 16.24 -18.78 49.58
C ALA A 164 15.37 -18.15 50.68
N VAL A 165 14.04 -18.21 50.55
CA VAL A 165 13.11 -17.76 51.59
C VAL A 165 13.26 -18.62 52.86
N GLN A 166 13.21 -19.94 52.74
CA GLN A 166 13.36 -20.84 53.90
C GLN A 166 14.68 -20.61 54.63
N PHE A 167 15.79 -20.53 53.89
CA PHE A 167 17.10 -20.25 54.45
C PHE A 167 17.15 -18.91 55.19
N LYS A 168 16.58 -17.84 54.62
CA LYS A 168 16.49 -16.54 55.28
C LYS A 168 15.63 -16.58 56.54
N THR A 169 14.52 -17.33 56.52
CA THR A 169 13.68 -17.49 57.71
C THR A 169 14.38 -18.24 58.84
N PHE A 170 15.19 -19.25 58.52
CA PHE A 170 15.98 -20.00 59.49
C PHE A 170 17.08 -19.13 60.12
N GLN A 171 17.82 -18.35 59.31
CA GLN A 171 18.84 -17.41 59.80
C GLN A 171 18.24 -16.37 60.75
N ARG A 172 17.04 -15.85 60.44
CA ARG A 172 16.33 -14.91 61.31
C ARG A 172 15.96 -15.53 62.66
N LYS A 173 15.44 -16.76 62.68
CA LYS A 173 15.11 -17.46 63.95
C LYS A 173 16.35 -17.66 64.82
N LYS A 174 17.47 -18.12 64.25
CA LYS A 174 18.73 -18.27 64.99
C LYS A 174 19.24 -16.94 65.56
N LEU A 175 19.08 -15.85 64.82
CA LEU A 175 19.45 -14.52 65.30
C LEU A 175 18.56 -14.05 66.46
N GLU A 176 17.27 -14.38 66.44
CA GLU A 176 16.33 -14.09 67.53
C GLU A 176 16.64 -14.93 68.78
N GLU A 177 16.91 -16.23 68.62
CA GLU A 177 17.31 -17.14 69.72
C GLU A 177 18.59 -16.65 70.42
N ASN A 178 19.63 -16.29 69.65
CA ASN A 178 20.88 -15.75 70.19
C ASN A 178 20.74 -14.38 70.88
N LYS A 179 19.69 -13.60 70.56
CA LYS A 179 19.41 -12.33 71.26
C LYS A 179 18.64 -12.54 72.57
N SER A 180 17.97 -13.68 72.71
CA SER A 180 17.17 -14.04 73.89
C SER A 180 17.92 -14.88 74.94
N ALA A 181 19.11 -15.37 74.60
CA ALA A 181 20.04 -16.09 75.49
C ALA A 181 21.09 -15.12 76.04
#